data_AF-W2T3Y1-F1
#
_entry.id   AF-W2T3Y1-F1
#
_cell.length_a   1.000
_cell.length_b   1.000
_cell.length_c   1.000
_cell.angle_alpha   90.00
_cell.angle_beta   90.00
_cell.angle_gamma   90.00
#
_symmetry.space_group_name_H-M   'P 1'
#
loop_
_entity.id
_entity.type
_entity.pdbx_description
1 polymer ?
#
loop_
_entity_poly.entity_id
_entity_poly.type
_entity_poly.pdbx_seq_one_letter_code
_entity_poly.pdbx_strand_id
1 'polypeptide(L)'
;MSKLGARIGWDCHDGEDSQRSILRAIVHGRLMRAGHDETIEKALSLFSDHIFTSAARNGGETAFDELLQIYEGVGFPEVERNCMTALSQTQNPNLLRRLFRYAIKDGKARAQDHMLLFYGANISRIGQEFLWNYFKENMSLLIEKFGGVNSSLFQRCLKLSIERQCSEEFATEVESFLSKSLKPQELQTLSRPIKQATESVRLNRNLMQWIVNDIDTFLTSQGM
;
A
#
# COMPACT_ATOMS: atom_id res chain seq x y z
N MET A 1 13.70 -4.16 18.63
CA MET A 1 14.23 -3.53 17.40
C MET A 1 14.91 -2.18 17.68
N SER A 2 14.44 -1.36 18.62
CA SER A 2 15.02 -0.02 18.91
C SER A 2 16.52 -0.05 19.22
N LYS A 3 16.98 -0.93 20.11
CA LYS A 3 18.42 -1.12 20.43
C LYS A 3 19.27 -1.42 19.19
N LEU A 4 18.74 -2.20 18.24
CA LEU A 4 19.43 -2.52 16.99
C LEU A 4 19.47 -1.31 16.04
N GLY A 5 18.37 -0.55 15.95
CA GLY A 5 18.30 0.69 15.18
C GLY A 5 19.33 1.72 15.67
N ALA A 6 19.43 1.91 16.98
CA ALA A 6 20.44 2.78 17.58
C ALA A 6 21.88 2.32 17.28
N ARG A 7 22.13 1.01 17.31
CA ARG A 7 23.46 0.42 17.05
C ARG A 7 23.90 0.54 15.59
N ILE A 8 22.98 0.40 14.64
CA ILE A 8 23.28 0.47 13.20
C ILE A 8 23.46 1.92 12.73
N GLY A 9 22.80 2.87 13.39
CA GLY A 9 22.92 4.30 13.06
C GLY A 9 22.26 4.66 11.73
N TRP A 10 22.45 5.90 11.31
CA TRP A 10 21.85 6.46 10.09
C TRP A 10 22.84 6.58 8.93
N ASP A 11 24.12 6.75 9.25
CA ASP A 11 25.17 7.05 8.28
C ASP A 11 25.92 5.79 7.83
N CYS A 12 26.43 5.82 6.60
CA CYS A 12 27.35 4.82 6.09
C CYS A 12 28.71 4.95 6.79
N HIS A 13 29.34 3.83 7.13
CA HIS A 13 30.69 3.81 7.72
C HIS A 13 31.73 3.33 6.72
N ASP A 14 32.99 3.74 6.90
CA ASP A 14 34.09 3.24 6.08
C ASP A 14 34.26 1.72 6.21
N GLY A 15 34.36 1.04 5.07
CA GLY A 15 34.45 -0.42 5.00
C GLY A 15 33.12 -1.15 5.19
N GLU A 16 31.99 -0.44 5.15
CA GLU A 16 30.66 -1.04 5.27
C GLU A 16 30.29 -1.90 4.05
N ASP A 17 29.87 -3.14 4.29
CA ASP A 17 29.36 -4.02 3.25
C ASP A 17 27.92 -3.66 2.82
N SER A 18 27.51 -4.19 1.66
CA SER A 18 26.15 -3.96 1.14
C SER A 18 25.04 -4.50 2.05
N GLN A 19 25.31 -5.53 2.86
CA GLN A 19 24.32 -6.15 3.73
C GLN A 19 23.95 -5.24 4.90
N ARG A 20 24.91 -4.49 5.45
CA ARG A 20 24.69 -3.57 6.55
C ARG A 20 23.85 -2.37 6.14
N SER A 21 24.05 -1.86 4.92
CA SER A 21 23.19 -0.81 4.34
C SER A 21 21.75 -1.29 4.16
N ILE A 22 21.56 -2.51 3.64
CA ILE A 22 20.23 -3.13 3.51
C ILE A 22 19.59 -3.33 4.89
N LEU A 23 20.34 -3.82 5.88
CA LEU A 23 19.84 -4.04 7.23
C LEU A 23 19.42 -2.72 7.90
N ARG A 24 20.16 -1.62 7.69
CA ARG A 24 19.79 -0.27 8.15
C ARG A 24 18.42 0.14 7.62
N ALA A 25 18.22 0.02 6.30
CA ALA A 25 16.95 0.37 5.67
C ALA A 25 15.79 -0.48 6.20
N ILE A 26 16.00 -1.78 6.40
CA ILE A 26 14.98 -2.69 6.96
C ILE A 26 14.65 -2.32 8.41
N VAL A 27 15.65 -2.14 9.27
CA VAL A 27 15.45 -1.88 10.71
C VAL A 27 14.71 -0.56 10.92
N HIS A 28 15.17 0.53 10.30
CA HIS A 28 14.50 1.83 10.41
C HIS A 28 13.11 1.79 9.79
N GLY A 29 12.95 1.13 8.63
CA GLY A 29 11.63 0.93 8.01
C GLY A 29 10.64 0.21 8.92
N ARG A 30 11.08 -0.80 9.69
CA ARG A 30 10.25 -1.50 10.67
C ARG A 30 9.92 -0.64 11.89
N LEU A 31 10.89 0.10 12.42
CA LEU A 31 10.68 1.02 13.54
C LEU A 31 9.66 2.11 13.21
N MET A 32 9.77 2.73 12.04
CA MET A 32 8.81 3.75 11.58
C MET A 32 7.42 3.15 11.36
N ARG A 33 7.31 1.94 10.81
CA ARG A 33 6.02 1.23 10.67
C ARG A 33 5.40 0.88 12.01
N ALA A 34 6.21 0.67 13.04
CA ALA A 34 5.77 0.38 14.40
C ALA A 34 5.45 1.64 15.22
N GLY A 35 5.56 2.85 14.65
CA GLY A 35 5.25 4.09 15.36
C GLY A 35 6.34 4.56 16.33
N HIS A 36 7.61 4.21 16.09
CA HIS A 36 8.70 4.65 16.97
C HIS A 36 9.04 6.13 16.73
N ASP A 37 8.57 7.01 17.62
CA ASP A 37 8.63 8.48 17.48
C ASP A 37 10.04 9.01 17.17
N GLU A 38 11.07 8.63 17.93
CA GLU A 38 12.45 9.11 17.69
C GLU A 38 12.96 8.78 16.28
N THR A 39 12.61 7.60 15.76
CA THR A 39 13.02 7.21 14.40
C THR A 39 12.21 7.96 13.35
N ILE A 40 10.92 8.21 13.61
CA ILE A 40 10.07 8.99 12.73
C ILE A 40 10.56 10.43 12.67
N GLU A 41 10.79 11.09 13.81
CA GLU A 41 11.31 12.45 13.90
C GLU A 41 12.67 12.57 13.20
N LYS A 42 13.60 11.64 13.46
CA LYS A 42 14.90 11.65 12.79
C LYS A 42 14.75 11.46 11.28
N ALA A 43 13.91 10.53 10.82
CA ALA A 43 13.65 10.36 9.39
C ALA A 43 13.02 11.60 8.74
N LEU A 44 12.11 12.29 9.44
CA LEU A 44 11.53 13.55 9.00
C LEU A 44 12.57 14.68 8.96
N SER A 45 13.51 14.73 9.91
CA SER A 45 14.62 15.70 9.86
C SER A 45 15.58 15.47 8.70
N LEU A 46 15.77 14.19 8.32
CA LEU A 46 16.54 13.76 7.16
C LEU A 46 15.73 13.83 5.86
N PHE A 47 14.47 14.27 5.90
CA PHE A 47 13.63 14.40 4.71
C PHE A 47 14.13 15.47 3.73
N SER A 48 15.04 16.35 4.18
CA SER A 48 15.86 17.14 3.26
C SER A 48 16.66 16.26 2.28
N ASP A 49 17.02 15.03 2.66
CA ASP A 49 17.91 14.11 1.94
C ASP A 49 17.39 12.64 1.92
N HIS A 50 16.19 12.34 1.36
CA HIS A 50 15.85 11.03 0.75
C HIS A 50 14.94 9.97 1.45
N ILE A 51 14.17 10.24 2.52
CA ILE A 51 13.24 9.22 3.10
C ILE A 51 11.77 9.47 2.77
N PHE A 52 11.36 9.10 1.54
CA PHE A 52 10.02 9.34 1.02
C PHE A 52 8.88 8.64 1.77
N THR A 53 9.07 7.38 2.20
CA THR A 53 7.95 6.57 2.73
C THR A 53 7.51 6.98 4.12
N SER A 54 8.43 7.38 5.01
CA SER A 54 8.08 7.82 6.36
C SER A 54 7.35 9.16 6.34
N ALA A 55 7.87 10.09 5.53
CA ALA A 55 7.30 11.42 5.40
C ALA A 55 5.89 11.39 4.80
N ALA A 56 5.65 10.60 3.76
CA ALA A 56 4.30 10.46 3.21
C ALA A 56 3.30 9.81 4.17
N ARG A 57 3.78 8.92 5.05
CA ARG A 57 2.93 8.20 6.01
C ARG A 57 2.61 9.04 7.25
N ASN A 58 3.59 9.78 7.76
CA ASN A 58 3.53 10.45 9.08
C ASN A 58 3.59 11.99 9.00
N GLY A 59 4.08 12.56 7.89
CA GLY A 59 4.33 14.00 7.72
C GLY A 59 3.13 14.83 7.25
N GLY A 60 1.94 14.23 7.14
CA GLY A 60 0.70 14.95 6.81
C GLY A 60 0.66 15.52 5.38
N GLU A 61 -0.10 16.60 5.20
CA GLU A 61 -0.33 17.23 3.89
C GLU A 61 0.90 17.94 3.34
N THR A 62 1.69 18.63 4.19
CA THR A 62 2.92 19.31 3.78
C THR A 62 3.92 18.36 3.14
N ALA A 63 4.25 17.25 3.82
CA ALA A 63 5.18 16.25 3.29
C ALA A 63 4.64 15.55 2.04
N PHE A 64 3.31 15.40 1.94
CA PHE A 64 2.67 14.87 0.75
C PHE A 64 2.85 15.82 -0.45
N ASP A 65 2.66 17.13 -0.24
CA ASP A 65 2.82 18.14 -1.28
C ASP A 65 4.27 18.27 -1.76
N GLU A 66 5.23 18.29 -0.83
CA GLU A 66 6.66 18.30 -1.15
C GLU A 66 7.07 17.07 -1.96
N LEU A 67 6.58 15.88 -1.59
CA LEU A 67 6.87 14.65 -2.32
C LEU A 67 6.20 14.62 -3.69
N LEU A 68 5.02 15.23 -3.84
CA LEU A 68 4.36 15.38 -5.13
C LEU A 68 5.13 16.36 -6.03
N GLN A 69 5.70 17.45 -5.48
CA GLN A 69 6.57 18.37 -6.21
C GLN A 69 7.85 17.68 -6.69
N ILE A 70 8.46 16.84 -5.84
CA ILE A 70 9.63 16.03 -6.24
C ILE A 70 9.26 15.10 -7.39
N TYR A 71 8.11 14.42 -7.31
CA TYR A 71 7.63 13.58 -8.40
C TYR A 71 7.50 14.35 -9.73
N GLU A 72 6.95 15.56 -9.69
CA GLU A 72 6.76 16.39 -10.88
C GLU A 72 8.08 16.94 -11.46
N GLY A 73 9.08 17.18 -10.62
CA GLY A 73 10.34 17.84 -11.01
C GLY A 73 11.54 16.92 -11.28
N VAL A 74 11.55 15.68 -10.76
CA VAL A 74 12.77 14.87 -10.71
C VAL A 74 13.19 14.29 -12.07
N GLY A 75 12.26 13.95 -12.95
CA GLY A 75 12.54 13.41 -14.29
C GLY A 75 13.26 12.06 -14.33
N PHE A 76 13.47 11.41 -13.18
CA PHE A 76 14.10 10.09 -13.05
C PHE A 76 13.04 9.03 -12.70
N PRO A 77 12.76 8.05 -13.58
CA PRO A 77 11.68 7.08 -13.38
C PRO A 77 11.78 6.23 -12.11
N GLU A 78 12.98 5.99 -11.59
CA GLU A 78 13.15 5.27 -10.33
C GLU A 78 12.68 6.08 -9.12
N VAL A 79 13.04 7.37 -9.08
CA VAL A 79 12.61 8.28 -8.02
C VAL A 79 11.10 8.54 -8.13
N GLU A 80 10.57 8.70 -9.34
CA GLU A 80 9.13 8.84 -9.58
C GLU A 80 8.32 7.67 -8.99
N ARG A 81 8.76 6.42 -9.24
CA ARG A 81 8.12 5.21 -8.70
C ARG A 81 8.22 5.14 -7.18
N ASN A 82 9.35 5.55 -6.60
CA ASN A 82 9.52 5.63 -5.16
C ASN A 82 8.58 6.67 -4.54
N CYS A 83 8.43 7.84 -5.16
CA CYS A 83 7.50 8.88 -4.74
C CYS A 83 6.05 8.36 -4.78
N MET A 84 5.62 7.75 -5.89
CA MET A 84 4.26 7.20 -6.02
C MET A 84 3.95 6.11 -4.99
N THR A 85 4.91 5.23 -4.74
CA THR A 85 4.78 4.16 -3.74
C THR A 85 4.72 4.73 -2.32
N ALA A 86 5.46 5.80 -2.04
CA ALA A 86 5.45 6.47 -0.75
C ALA A 86 4.16 7.27 -0.53
N LEU A 87 3.75 8.11 -1.49
CA LEU A 87 2.51 8.91 -1.44
C LEU A 87 1.28 8.03 -1.21
N SER A 88 1.23 6.86 -1.83
CA SER A 88 0.12 5.91 -1.66
C SER A 88 0.11 5.19 -0.31
N GLN A 89 1.15 5.32 0.52
CA GLN A 89 1.19 4.76 1.88
C GLN A 89 0.68 5.74 2.96
N THR A 90 0.21 6.93 2.57
CA THR A 90 -0.41 7.90 3.50
C THR A 90 -1.57 7.27 4.29
N GLN A 91 -1.72 7.68 5.55
CA GLN A 91 -2.81 7.26 6.41
C GLN A 91 -4.04 8.18 6.30
N ASN A 92 -4.02 9.18 5.42
CA ASN A 92 -5.14 10.10 5.21
C ASN A 92 -5.96 9.71 3.96
N PRO A 93 -7.22 9.27 4.11
CA PRO A 93 -8.09 8.90 2.98
C PRO A 93 -8.30 10.02 1.96
N ASN A 94 -8.28 11.29 2.38
CA ASN A 94 -8.44 12.43 1.47
C ASN A 94 -7.21 12.61 0.58
N LEU A 95 -6.01 12.40 1.13
CA LEU A 95 -4.76 12.43 0.36
C LEU A 95 -4.68 11.23 -0.60
N LEU A 96 -5.13 10.04 -0.20
CA LEU A 96 -5.29 8.90 -1.11
C LEU A 96 -6.24 9.23 -2.27
N ARG A 97 -7.41 9.82 -1.98
CA ARG A 97 -8.37 10.24 -3.01
C ARG A 97 -7.76 11.26 -3.96
N ARG A 98 -7.03 12.24 -3.43
CA ARG A 98 -6.30 13.25 -4.21
C ARG A 98 -5.25 12.60 -5.12
N LEU A 99 -4.44 11.69 -4.58
CA LEU A 99 -3.40 10.96 -5.33
C LEU A 99 -3.98 10.11 -6.47
N PHE A 100 -4.99 9.30 -6.19
CA PHE A 100 -5.60 8.42 -7.18
C PHE A 100 -6.30 9.23 -8.29
N ARG A 101 -6.92 10.37 -7.94
CA ARG A 101 -7.45 11.30 -8.94
C ARG A 101 -6.34 11.85 -9.84
N TYR A 102 -5.30 12.41 -9.23
CA TYR A 102 -4.15 12.97 -9.94
C TYR A 102 -3.52 11.94 -10.90
N ALA A 103 -3.21 10.75 -10.39
CA ALA A 103 -2.46 9.75 -11.13
C ALA A 103 -3.29 9.07 -12.24
N ILE A 104 -4.54 8.69 -11.96
CA ILE A 104 -5.37 7.87 -12.85
C ILE A 104 -6.35 8.72 -13.65
N LYS A 105 -7.15 9.56 -12.97
CA LYS A 105 -8.20 10.35 -13.61
C LYS A 105 -7.61 11.47 -14.46
N ASP A 106 -6.68 12.23 -13.88
CA ASP A 106 -6.04 13.38 -14.54
C ASP A 106 -4.88 12.94 -15.45
N GLY A 107 -4.54 11.64 -15.44
CA GLY A 107 -3.55 11.03 -16.33
C GLY A 107 -2.11 11.47 -16.07
N LYS A 108 -1.79 11.90 -14.84
CA LYS A 108 -0.48 12.43 -14.49
C LYS A 108 0.56 11.36 -14.16
N ALA A 109 0.14 10.10 -14.01
CA ALA A 109 1.05 8.96 -13.87
C ALA A 109 0.90 7.99 -15.05
N ARG A 110 2.00 7.31 -15.41
CA ARG A 110 2.02 6.31 -16.47
C ARG A 110 1.17 5.10 -16.07
N ALA A 111 0.46 4.51 -17.02
CA ALA A 111 -0.43 3.37 -16.75
C ALA A 111 0.26 2.19 -16.06
N GLN A 112 1.52 1.91 -16.42
CA GLN A 112 2.32 0.85 -15.78
C GLN A 112 2.62 1.11 -14.29
N ASP A 113 2.62 2.37 -13.87
CA ASP A 113 2.92 2.77 -12.48
C ASP A 113 1.65 2.85 -11.63
N HIS A 114 0.45 2.77 -12.23
CA HIS A 114 -0.82 2.76 -11.48
C HIS A 114 -0.90 1.59 -10.51
N MET A 115 -0.27 0.45 -10.81
CA MET A 115 -0.22 -0.69 -9.88
C MET A 115 0.49 -0.33 -8.56
N LEU A 116 1.47 0.58 -8.59
CA LEU A 116 2.22 0.99 -7.39
C LEU A 116 1.33 1.71 -6.38
N LEU A 117 0.32 2.45 -6.86
CA LEU A 117 -0.66 3.13 -6.01
C LEU A 117 -1.49 2.12 -5.21
N PHE A 118 -1.98 1.08 -5.89
CA PHE A 118 -2.73 0.00 -5.25
C PHE A 118 -1.85 -0.78 -4.28
N TYR A 119 -0.61 -1.06 -4.67
CA TYR A 119 0.34 -1.76 -3.80
C TYR A 119 0.64 -0.97 -2.53
N GLY A 120 0.95 0.33 -2.63
CA GLY A 120 1.26 1.16 -1.47
C GLY A 120 0.07 1.33 -0.53
N ALA A 121 -1.12 1.62 -1.07
CA ALA A 121 -2.33 1.78 -0.25
C ALA A 121 -2.72 0.48 0.47
N ASN A 122 -2.57 -0.67 -0.19
CA ASN A 122 -2.91 -1.99 0.36
C ASN A 122 -2.15 -2.35 1.65
N ILE A 123 -1.05 -1.67 1.97
CA ILE A 123 -0.21 -1.98 3.13
C ILE A 123 -0.87 -1.56 4.47
N SER A 124 -1.84 -0.63 4.46
CA SER A 124 -2.50 -0.16 5.68
C SER A 124 -3.98 -0.50 5.71
N ARG A 125 -4.57 -0.64 6.90
CA ARG A 125 -6.02 -0.86 7.07
C ARG A 125 -6.83 0.24 6.38
N ILE A 126 -6.46 1.50 6.63
CA ILE A 126 -7.11 2.68 6.02
C ILE A 126 -7.05 2.59 4.50
N GLY A 127 -5.88 2.25 3.95
CA GLY A 127 -5.72 2.11 2.51
C GLY A 127 -6.47 0.91 1.93
N GLN A 128 -6.56 -0.21 2.64
CA GLN A 128 -7.36 -1.38 2.22
C GLN A 128 -8.86 -1.03 2.14
N GLU A 129 -9.39 -0.33 3.15
CA GLU A 129 -10.77 0.17 3.16
C GLU A 129 -11.00 1.20 2.03
N PHE A 130 -10.06 2.11 1.81
CA PHE A 130 -10.10 3.07 0.70
C PHE A 130 -10.13 2.38 -0.67
N LEU A 131 -9.27 1.37 -0.88
CA LEU A 131 -9.10 0.72 -2.19
C LEU A 131 -10.38 0.06 -2.68
N TRP A 132 -11.07 -0.70 -1.82
CA TRP A 132 -12.31 -1.34 -2.23
C TRP A 132 -13.39 -0.33 -2.60
N ASN A 133 -13.55 0.71 -1.79
CA ASN A 133 -14.52 1.77 -2.07
C ASN A 133 -14.18 2.54 -3.35
N TYR A 134 -12.92 2.92 -3.52
CA TYR A 134 -12.44 3.57 -4.74
C TYR A 134 -12.66 2.69 -5.97
N PHE A 135 -12.37 1.38 -5.88
CA PHE A 135 -12.57 0.43 -6.97
C PHE A 135 -14.05 0.33 -7.36
N LYS A 136 -14.95 0.18 -6.38
CA LYS A 136 -16.40 0.17 -6.62
C LYS A 136 -16.89 1.45 -7.30
N GLU A 137 -16.49 2.60 -6.77
CA GLU A 137 -16.91 3.93 -7.26
C GLU A 137 -16.38 4.23 -8.68
N ASN A 138 -15.22 3.68 -9.05
CA ASN A 138 -14.50 4.04 -10.27
C ASN A 138 -14.31 2.87 -11.23
N MET A 139 -15.05 1.77 -11.08
CA MET A 139 -14.80 0.54 -11.83
C MET A 139 -14.78 0.75 -13.35
N SER A 140 -15.73 1.51 -13.90
CA SER A 140 -15.77 1.81 -15.35
C SER A 140 -14.54 2.58 -15.82
N LEU A 141 -14.10 3.58 -15.04
CA LEU A 141 -12.87 4.33 -15.32
C LEU A 141 -11.64 3.41 -15.30
N LEU A 142 -11.57 2.50 -14.34
CA LEU A 142 -10.46 1.56 -14.22
C LEU A 142 -10.43 0.55 -15.36
N ILE A 143 -11.60 0.06 -15.80
CA ILE A 143 -11.70 -0.80 -16.99
C ILE A 143 -11.16 -0.07 -18.22
N GLU A 144 -11.57 1.18 -18.44
CA GLU A 144 -11.09 1.99 -19.56
C GLU A 144 -9.58 2.24 -19.50
N LYS A 145 -9.10 2.81 -18.38
CA LYS A 145 -7.69 3.22 -18.23
C LYS A 145 -6.72 2.05 -18.21
N PHE A 146 -7.14 0.88 -17.73
CA PHE A 146 -6.26 -0.29 -17.61
C PHE A 146 -6.32 -1.22 -18.82
N GLY A 147 -7.10 -0.88 -19.86
CA GLY A 147 -7.16 -1.66 -21.10
C GLY A 147 -8.11 -2.85 -21.05
N GLY A 148 -9.15 -2.80 -20.23
CA GLY A 148 -10.22 -3.80 -20.16
C GLY A 148 -10.10 -4.79 -19.00
N VAL A 149 -11.16 -5.60 -18.80
CA VAL A 149 -11.24 -6.61 -17.73
C VAL A 149 -10.28 -7.80 -17.91
N ASN A 150 -9.82 -8.04 -19.12
CA ASN A 150 -8.82 -9.05 -19.45
C ASN A 150 -7.38 -8.57 -19.19
N SER A 151 -7.17 -7.28 -18.95
CA SER A 151 -5.85 -6.71 -18.67
C SER A 151 -5.30 -7.24 -17.34
N SER A 152 -4.03 -7.62 -17.36
CA SER A 152 -3.31 -8.06 -16.16
C SER A 152 -3.26 -6.98 -15.09
N LEU A 153 -3.17 -5.70 -15.49
CA LEU A 153 -3.19 -4.55 -14.59
C LEU A 153 -4.54 -4.47 -13.86
N PHE A 154 -5.65 -4.54 -14.59
CA PHE A 154 -6.99 -4.50 -14.01
C PHE A 154 -7.22 -5.64 -13.03
N GLN A 155 -6.91 -6.87 -13.43
CA GLN A 155 -7.09 -8.04 -12.57
C GLN A 155 -6.20 -7.97 -11.32
N ARG A 156 -4.98 -7.44 -11.43
CA ARG A 156 -4.11 -7.29 -10.27
C ARG A 156 -4.61 -6.21 -9.31
N CYS A 157 -5.06 -5.06 -9.81
CA CYS A 157 -5.65 -3.99 -9.01
C CYS A 157 -6.96 -4.42 -8.33
N LEU A 158 -7.80 -5.19 -9.03
CA LEU A 158 -8.98 -5.82 -8.45
C LEU A 158 -8.59 -6.69 -7.25
N LYS A 159 -7.64 -7.62 -7.45
CA LYS A 159 -7.17 -8.53 -6.39
C LYS A 159 -6.57 -7.76 -5.21
N LEU A 160 -5.73 -6.75 -5.45
CA LEU A 160 -5.15 -5.90 -4.39
C LEU A 160 -6.22 -5.13 -3.59
N SER A 161 -7.38 -4.87 -4.18
CA SER A 161 -8.49 -4.20 -3.49
C SER A 161 -9.31 -5.15 -2.59
N ILE A 162 -9.06 -6.46 -2.66
CA ILE A 162 -9.88 -7.52 -2.02
C ILE A 162 -9.05 -8.38 -1.06
N GLU A 163 -7.90 -8.89 -1.49
CA GLU A 163 -7.19 -10.04 -0.90
C GLU A 163 -6.76 -9.90 0.57
N ARG A 164 -6.69 -8.68 1.14
CA ARG A 164 -6.25 -8.46 2.52
C ARG A 164 -7.38 -8.34 3.55
N GLN A 165 -8.63 -8.38 3.10
CA GLN A 165 -9.77 -8.42 4.02
C GLN A 165 -9.91 -9.81 4.66
N CYS A 166 -10.71 -9.92 5.72
CA CYS A 166 -10.83 -11.14 6.52
C CYS A 166 -12.24 -11.44 7.04
N SER A 167 -13.29 -11.08 6.29
CA SER A 167 -14.68 -11.34 6.68
C SER A 167 -15.50 -12.00 5.57
N GLU A 168 -16.45 -12.86 5.94
CA GLU A 168 -17.33 -13.53 4.97
C GLU A 168 -18.31 -12.54 4.33
N GLU A 169 -18.72 -11.55 5.12
CA GLU A 169 -19.58 -10.45 4.69
C GLU A 169 -18.92 -9.67 3.55
N PHE A 170 -17.62 -9.39 3.67
CA PHE A 170 -16.86 -8.71 2.62
C PHE A 170 -16.72 -9.59 1.37
N ALA A 171 -16.39 -10.88 1.53
CA ALA A 171 -16.30 -11.79 0.40
C ALA A 171 -17.62 -11.88 -0.39
N THR A 172 -18.74 -11.97 0.34
CA THR A 172 -20.10 -11.98 -0.23
C THR A 172 -20.45 -10.65 -0.90
N GLU A 173 -20.08 -9.51 -0.29
CA GLU A 173 -20.26 -8.18 -0.88
C GLU A 173 -19.54 -8.07 -2.23
N VAL A 174 -18.28 -8.51 -2.31
CA VAL A 174 -17.48 -8.50 -3.54
C VAL A 174 -18.17 -9.32 -4.64
N GLU A 175 -18.59 -10.54 -4.32
CA GLU A 175 -19.27 -11.43 -5.28
C GLU A 175 -20.61 -10.83 -5.75
N SER A 176 -21.39 -10.25 -4.84
CA SER A 176 -22.66 -9.58 -5.16
C SER A 176 -22.47 -8.32 -6.00
N PHE A 177 -21.48 -7.49 -5.66
CA PHE A 177 -21.20 -6.27 -6.38
C PHE A 177 -20.75 -6.56 -7.82
N LEU A 178 -19.78 -7.46 -7.99
CA LEU A 178 -19.23 -7.77 -9.31
C LEU A 178 -20.23 -8.50 -10.22
N SER A 179 -21.07 -9.38 -9.66
CA SER A 179 -22.13 -10.04 -10.44
C SER A 179 -23.20 -9.08 -10.94
N LYS A 180 -23.50 -8.00 -10.19
CA LYS A 180 -24.46 -6.96 -10.59
C LYS A 180 -23.86 -5.92 -11.53
N SER A 181 -22.57 -5.61 -11.36
CA SER A 181 -21.94 -4.45 -12.02
C SER A 181 -21.26 -4.79 -13.35
N LEU A 182 -20.96 -6.08 -13.60
CA LEU A 182 -20.29 -6.53 -14.82
C LEU A 182 -21.26 -7.22 -15.78
N LYS A 183 -20.96 -7.15 -17.08
CA LYS A 183 -21.67 -7.92 -18.09
C LYS A 183 -21.33 -9.42 -17.96
N PRO A 184 -22.20 -10.34 -18.42
CA PRO A 184 -21.96 -11.78 -18.30
C PRO A 184 -20.60 -12.25 -18.85
N GLN A 185 -20.15 -11.70 -19.97
CA GLN A 185 -18.85 -12.03 -20.58
C GLN A 185 -17.66 -11.52 -19.76
N GLU A 186 -17.79 -10.33 -19.17
CA GLU A 186 -16.77 -9.74 -18.30
C GLU A 186 -16.68 -10.53 -16.98
N LEU A 187 -17.84 -10.90 -16.42
CA LEU A 187 -17.91 -11.74 -15.23
C LEU A 187 -17.31 -13.13 -15.47
N GLN A 188 -17.55 -13.74 -16.64
CA GLN A 188 -16.91 -15.00 -17.01
C GLN A 188 -15.39 -14.87 -17.08
N THR A 189 -14.90 -13.80 -17.71
CA THR A 189 -13.47 -13.48 -17.79
C THR A 189 -12.84 -13.32 -16.40
N LEU A 190 -13.57 -12.69 -15.48
CA LEU A 190 -13.11 -12.42 -14.12
C LEU A 190 -13.45 -13.53 -13.11
N SER A 191 -14.09 -14.61 -13.53
CA SER A 191 -14.54 -15.70 -12.64
C SER A 191 -13.40 -16.28 -11.80
N ARG A 192 -12.25 -16.56 -12.43
CA ARG A 192 -11.05 -17.05 -11.74
C ARG A 192 -10.44 -16.03 -10.76
N PRO A 193 -10.09 -14.79 -11.18
CA PRO A 193 -9.50 -13.83 -10.25
C PRO A 193 -10.43 -13.44 -9.10
N ILE A 194 -11.75 -13.37 -9.32
CA ILE A 194 -12.74 -13.12 -8.26
C ILE A 194 -12.69 -14.23 -7.23
N LYS A 195 -12.83 -15.50 -7.66
CA LYS A 195 -12.79 -16.66 -6.75
C LYS A 195 -11.48 -16.71 -5.96
N GLN A 196 -10.34 -16.45 -6.60
CA GLN A 196 -9.05 -16.44 -5.90
C GLN A 196 -8.97 -15.34 -4.84
N ALA A 197 -9.48 -14.16 -5.15
CA ALA A 197 -9.45 -13.03 -4.23
C ALA A 197 -10.38 -13.25 -3.04
N THR A 198 -11.61 -13.73 -3.28
CA THR A 198 -12.58 -13.99 -2.22
C THR A 198 -12.21 -15.21 -1.38
N GLU A 199 -11.61 -16.23 -1.98
CA GLU A 199 -11.01 -17.34 -1.22
C GLU A 199 -9.88 -16.86 -0.32
N SER A 200 -9.02 -15.95 -0.78
CA SER A 200 -7.97 -15.38 0.06
C SER A 200 -8.54 -14.64 1.28
N VAL A 201 -9.67 -13.93 1.12
CA VAL A 201 -10.39 -13.28 2.23
C VAL A 201 -10.91 -14.31 3.24
N ARG A 202 -11.50 -15.41 2.75
CA ARG A 202 -12.01 -16.50 3.60
C ARG A 202 -10.89 -17.23 4.33
N LEU A 203 -9.75 -17.45 3.67
CA LEU A 203 -8.55 -18.01 4.30
C LEU A 203 -8.00 -17.09 5.38
N ASN A 204 -7.93 -15.77 5.15
CA ASN A 204 -7.52 -14.81 6.17
C ASN A 204 -8.45 -14.83 7.39
N ARG A 205 -9.77 -14.90 7.17
CA ARG A 205 -10.77 -15.06 8.23
C ARG A 205 -10.49 -16.31 9.07
N ASN A 206 -10.32 -17.46 8.42
CA ASN A 206 -10.09 -18.73 9.10
C ASN A 206 -8.77 -18.72 9.87
N LEU A 207 -7.71 -18.21 9.27
CA LEU A 207 -6.41 -18.05 9.94
C LEU A 207 -6.54 -17.17 11.19
N MET A 208 -7.21 -16.02 11.07
CA MET A 208 -7.46 -15.13 12.21
C MET A 208 -8.20 -15.87 13.33
N GLN A 209 -9.29 -16.59 13.02
CA GLN A 209 -10.06 -17.34 14.01
C GLN A 209 -9.25 -18.43 14.71
N TRP A 210 -8.32 -19.06 14.01
CA TRP A 210 -7.51 -20.15 14.56
C TRP A 210 -6.38 -19.65 15.45
N ILE A 211 -5.73 -18.55 15.07
CA ILE A 211 -4.45 -18.14 15.68
C ILE A 211 -4.58 -16.98 16.67
N VAL A 212 -5.70 -16.25 16.66
CA VAL A 212 -5.84 -14.99 17.45
C VAL A 212 -5.58 -15.21 18.93
N ASN A 213 -6.15 -16.28 19.53
CA ASN A 213 -5.98 -16.56 20.96
C ASN A 213 -4.53 -16.92 21.31
N ASP A 214 -3.86 -17.68 20.44
CA ASP A 214 -2.46 -18.08 20.65
C ASP A 214 -1.52 -16.87 20.55
N ILE A 215 -1.75 -16.00 19.56
CA ILE A 215 -0.99 -14.75 19.40
C ILE A 215 -1.24 -13.83 20.58
N ASP A 216 -2.50 -13.65 20.99
CA ASP A 216 -2.86 -12.77 22.11
C ASP A 216 -2.20 -13.23 23.42
N THR A 217 -2.26 -14.54 23.69
CA THR A 217 -1.57 -15.16 24.83
C THR A 217 -0.07 -14.94 24.77
N PHE A 218 0.54 -15.15 23.60
CA PHE A 218 1.97 -14.97 23.41
C PHE A 218 2.38 -13.50 23.61
N LEU A 219 1.71 -12.56 22.95
CA LEU A 219 2.01 -11.12 23.04
C LEU A 219 1.85 -10.61 24.46
N THR A 220 0.76 -10.98 25.14
CA THR A 220 0.54 -10.65 26.56
C THR A 220 1.68 -11.18 27.44
N SER A 221 2.16 -12.41 27.19
CA SER A 221 3.30 -12.97 27.92
C SER A 221 4.62 -12.22 27.70
N GLN A 222 4.75 -11.50 26.58
CA GLN A 222 5.91 -10.66 26.26
C GLN A 222 5.75 -9.20 26.72
N GLY A 223 4.64 -8.87 27.41
CA GLY A 223 4.36 -7.53 27.92
C GLY A 223 3.88 -6.55 26.85
N MET A 224 3.28 -7.04 25.76
CA MET A 224 2.53 -6.24 24.79
C MET A 224 1.04 -6.22 25.12
#